data_AF-A0A431LF61-F1
#
_entry.id   AF-A0A431LF61-F1
#
_cell.length_a   1.000
_cell.length_b   1.000
_cell.length_c   1.000
_cell.angle_alpha   90.00
_cell.angle_beta   90.00
_cell.angle_gamma   90.00
#
_symmetry.space_group_name_H-M   'P 1'
#
loop_
_entity.id
_entity.type
_entity.pdbx_description
1 polymer ?
#
loop_
_entity_poly.entity_id
_entity_poly.type
_entity_poly.pdbx_seq_one_letter_code
_entity_poly.pdbx_strand_id
1 'polypeptide(L)'
;MLTAGLAAAAALLVAVAPRLPRLRERYDTAALQPITGQPANDEGPATLDMALQDWVMEGAGSGATLFPWRFPAAPCPLACAVVSPTQRRRVHAFGYRLAGYHQLDTRSRLGGIAYRIGVQLRPLLWFLPRRNDEPWDDAWLTDVDDARLAALACWRPRRPTLIVLDAAAAGFAPRVIDALNAGIRRNGNRQPVRLLILGDIDHQDAVSAGYRDFRDQPDQRNG
;
A
#
# COMPACT_ATOMS: atom_id res chain seq x y z
N MET A 1 -11.41 26.11 35.70
CA MET A 1 -10.67 25.84 34.43
C MET A 1 -9.88 24.54 34.47
N LEU A 2 -9.18 24.21 35.56
CA LEU A 2 -8.44 22.94 35.73
C LEU A 2 -9.29 21.67 35.57
N THR A 3 -10.51 21.66 36.10
CA THR A 3 -11.44 20.50 36.03
C THR A 3 -11.95 20.23 34.61
N ALA A 4 -12.28 21.28 33.85
CA ALA A 4 -12.69 21.15 32.45
C ALA A 4 -11.54 20.66 31.57
N GLY A 5 -10.31 21.14 31.82
CA GLY A 5 -9.11 20.67 31.11
C GLY A 5 -8.80 19.20 31.38
N LEU A 6 -8.92 18.75 32.63
CA LEU A 6 -8.74 17.35 33.00
C LEU A 6 -9.80 16.43 32.39
N ALA A 7 -11.07 16.86 32.39
CA ALA A 7 -12.16 16.11 31.77
C ALA A 7 -11.96 15.95 30.25
N ALA A 8 -11.55 17.03 29.56
CA ALA A 8 -11.24 16.99 28.13
C ALA A 8 -10.05 16.07 27.82
N ALA A 9 -8.99 16.13 28.63
CA ALA A 9 -7.83 15.26 28.49
C ALA A 9 -8.18 13.78 28.69
N ALA A 10 -8.97 13.47 29.72
CA ALA A 10 -9.47 12.12 29.98
C ALA A 10 -10.33 11.60 28.82
N ALA A 11 -11.25 12.43 28.30
CA ALA A 11 -12.07 12.08 27.15
C ALA A 11 -11.24 11.78 25.89
N LEU A 12 -10.20 12.59 25.63
CA LEU A 12 -9.28 12.36 24.52
C LEU A 12 -8.50 11.04 24.68
N LEU A 13 -8.00 10.76 25.89
CA LEU A 13 -7.29 9.51 26.17
C LEU A 13 -8.19 8.29 25.95
N VAL A 14 -9.43 8.34 26.43
CA VAL A 14 -10.42 7.27 26.21
C VAL A 14 -10.71 7.09 24.73
N ALA A 15 -10.85 8.18 23.96
CA ALA A 15 -11.09 8.11 22.53
C ALA A 15 -9.89 7.53 21.76
N VAL A 16 -8.65 7.81 22.18
CA VAL A 16 -7.45 7.34 21.47
C VAL A 16 -7.03 5.93 21.90
N ALA A 17 -7.36 5.49 23.11
CA ALA A 17 -6.94 4.21 23.68
C ALA A 17 -7.12 2.99 22.74
N PRO A 18 -8.25 2.81 22.03
CA PRO A 18 -8.43 1.69 21.10
C PRO A 18 -7.44 1.66 19.92
N ARG A 19 -6.81 2.79 19.61
CA ARG A 19 -5.89 2.96 18.48
C ARG A 19 -4.42 2.86 18.87
N LEU A 20 -4.09 2.99 20.16
CA LEU A 20 -2.71 2.94 20.66
C LEU A 20 -1.95 1.65 20.26
N PRO A 21 -2.55 0.45 20.28
CA PRO A 21 -1.85 -0.75 19.82
C PRO A 21 -1.34 -0.66 18.38
N ARG A 22 -2.01 0.11 17.52
CA ARG A 22 -1.62 0.27 16.11
C ARG A 22 -0.31 1.04 15.93
N LEU A 23 0.04 1.87 16.91
CA LEU A 23 1.34 2.54 16.92
C LEU A 23 2.51 1.57 17.13
N ARG A 24 2.23 0.34 17.59
CA ARG A 24 3.22 -0.73 17.78
C ARG A 24 3.29 -1.68 16.59
N GLU A 25 2.37 -1.58 15.63
CA GLU A 25 2.40 -2.38 14.41
C GLU A 25 3.68 -2.05 13.62
N ARG A 26 4.44 -3.10 13.32
CA ARG A 26 5.70 -3.00 12.57
C ARG A 26 5.52 -3.55 11.16
N TYR A 27 6.41 -3.16 10.27
CA TYR A 27 6.53 -3.79 8.96
C TYR A 27 6.95 -5.24 9.15
N ASP A 28 6.27 -6.16 8.47
CA ASP A 28 6.52 -7.59 8.56
C ASP A 28 7.52 -8.01 7.49
N THR A 29 8.79 -8.05 7.88
CA THR A 29 9.89 -8.40 6.98
C THR A 29 9.96 -9.88 6.63
N ALA A 30 9.19 -10.74 7.31
CA ALA A 30 9.10 -12.15 6.97
C ALA A 30 8.15 -12.34 5.77
N ALA A 31 7.06 -11.57 5.72
CA ALA A 31 6.10 -11.60 4.63
C ALA A 31 6.50 -10.73 3.44
N LEU A 32 7.03 -9.54 3.70
CA LEU A 32 7.26 -8.52 2.69
C LEU A 32 8.71 -8.02 2.70
N GLN A 33 9.20 -7.59 1.54
CA GLN A 33 10.47 -6.91 1.39
C GLN A 33 10.21 -5.51 0.84
N PRO A 34 10.65 -4.43 1.52
CA PRO A 34 10.44 -3.08 1.02
C PRO A 34 11.20 -2.88 -0.29
N ILE A 35 10.71 -1.96 -1.12
CA ILE A 35 11.41 -1.50 -2.32
C ILE A 35 12.73 -0.88 -1.87
N THR A 36 13.83 -1.38 -2.43
CA THR A 36 15.17 -0.90 -2.15
C THR A 36 15.77 -0.20 -3.37
N GLY A 37 16.79 0.62 -3.12
CA GLY A 37 17.47 1.42 -4.14
C GLY A 37 16.74 2.73 -4.45
N GLN A 38 17.51 3.71 -4.92
CA GLN A 38 16.96 4.96 -5.41
C GLN A 38 16.45 4.73 -6.85
N PRO A 39 15.22 5.17 -7.18
CA PRO A 39 14.73 5.04 -8.55
C PRO A 39 15.63 5.83 -9.49
N ALA A 40 15.87 5.27 -10.68
CA ALA A 40 16.49 6.04 -11.76
C ALA A 40 15.56 7.22 -12.12
N ASN A 41 16.14 8.35 -12.54
CA ASN A 41 15.37 9.43 -13.15
C ASN A 41 14.77 8.89 -14.45
N ASP A 42 13.46 8.63 -14.44
CA ASP A 42 12.71 8.19 -15.62
C ASP A 42 11.65 9.25 -15.92
N GLU A 43 11.84 9.98 -17.03
CA GLU A 43 10.98 11.07 -17.51
C GLU A 43 9.92 10.56 -18.50
N GLY A 44 9.50 9.29 -18.37
CA GLY A 44 8.48 8.69 -19.24
C GLY A 44 7.11 9.38 -19.14
N PRO A 45 6.24 9.22 -20.16
CA PRO A 45 4.99 9.98 -20.31
C PRO A 45 4.04 9.81 -19.11
N ALA A 46 3.56 10.87 -18.47
CA ALA A 46 2.83 10.87 -17.18
C ALA A 46 1.55 9.99 -17.09
N THR A 47 1.11 9.40 -18.19
CA THR A 47 -0.15 8.63 -18.33
C THR A 47 -0.20 7.36 -17.47
N LEU A 48 0.88 6.57 -17.42
CA LEU A 48 0.92 5.36 -16.59
C LEU A 48 0.91 5.69 -15.10
N ASP A 49 1.64 6.72 -14.69
CA ASP A 49 1.69 7.12 -13.28
C ASP A 49 0.31 7.61 -12.80
N MET A 50 -0.41 8.37 -13.62
CA MET A 50 -1.79 8.77 -13.33
C MET A 50 -2.72 7.56 -13.24
N ALA A 51 -2.63 6.64 -14.20
CA ALA A 51 -3.49 5.46 -14.22
C ALA A 51 -3.25 4.53 -13.02
N LEU A 52 -1.98 4.35 -12.63
CA LEU A 52 -1.61 3.60 -11.42
C LEU A 52 -2.09 4.32 -10.16
N GLN A 53 -1.96 5.65 -10.09
CA GLN A 53 -2.46 6.43 -8.95
C GLN A 53 -3.98 6.28 -8.79
N ASP A 54 -4.74 6.41 -9.88
CA ASP A 54 -6.19 6.27 -9.86
C ASP A 54 -6.60 4.86 -9.42
N TRP A 55 -5.96 3.82 -9.96
CA TRP A 55 -6.23 2.43 -9.59
C TRP A 55 -5.86 2.10 -8.13
N VAL A 56 -4.74 2.63 -7.63
CA VAL A 56 -4.34 2.44 -6.23
C VAL A 56 -5.42 3.00 -5.30
N MET A 57 -6.00 4.14 -5.64
CA MET A 57 -7.04 4.79 -4.82
C MET A 57 -8.44 4.21 -5.04
N GLU A 58 -8.71 3.63 -6.20
CA GLU A 58 -9.99 2.99 -6.54
C GLU A 58 -10.35 1.91 -5.50
N GLY A 59 -11.53 2.03 -4.89
CA GLY A 59 -12.00 1.08 -3.88
C GLY A 59 -11.16 1.03 -2.59
N ALA A 60 -10.21 1.95 -2.38
CA ALA A 60 -9.41 2.01 -1.16
C ALA A 60 -10.22 2.50 0.06
N GLY A 61 -11.33 3.20 -0.21
CA GLY A 61 -12.18 3.84 0.81
C GLY A 61 -11.53 5.04 1.46
N SER A 62 -12.29 5.77 2.28
CA SER A 62 -11.78 6.96 2.98
C SER A 62 -10.87 6.62 4.16
N GLY A 63 -10.92 5.40 4.70
CA GLY A 63 -10.20 5.05 5.92
C GLY A 63 -10.66 5.80 7.18
N ALA A 64 -11.72 6.63 7.07
CA ALA A 64 -12.29 7.37 8.19
C ALA A 64 -13.42 6.58 8.87
N THR A 65 -13.56 6.75 10.18
CA THR A 65 -14.69 6.25 10.96
C THR A 65 -15.23 7.34 11.88
N LEU A 66 -16.53 7.30 12.18
CA LEU A 66 -17.11 8.20 13.20
C LEU A 66 -16.62 7.84 14.60
N PHE A 67 -16.51 6.54 14.88
CA PHE A 67 -16.16 6.03 16.21
C PHE A 67 -14.72 5.52 16.26
N PRO A 68 -13.97 5.80 17.35
CA PRO A 68 -12.58 5.39 17.47
C PRO A 68 -12.36 3.88 17.62
N TRP A 69 -13.33 3.15 18.19
CA TRP A 69 -13.28 1.69 18.34
C TRP A 69 -13.68 0.93 17.07
N ARG A 70 -14.28 1.60 16.08
CA ARG A 70 -14.60 0.99 14.78
C ARG A 70 -13.38 1.09 13.87
N PHE A 71 -13.15 0.06 13.07
CA PHE A 71 -12.14 0.08 12.01
C PHE A 71 -12.84 0.16 10.66
N PRO A 72 -12.36 1.02 9.74
CA PRO A 72 -12.92 1.08 8.40
C PRO A 72 -12.56 -0.22 7.67
N ALA A 73 -13.52 -0.80 6.95
CA ALA A 73 -13.21 -1.82 5.96
C ALA A 73 -12.94 -1.14 4.62
N ALA A 74 -11.92 -1.59 3.90
CA ALA A 74 -11.70 -1.18 2.53
C ALA A 74 -12.83 -1.78 1.65
N PRO A 75 -13.52 -0.97 0.82
CA PRO A 75 -14.53 -1.48 -0.11
C PRO A 75 -13.98 -2.56 -1.06
N CYS A 76 -12.76 -2.35 -1.56
CA CYS A 76 -11.99 -3.32 -2.34
C CYS A 76 -10.67 -3.63 -1.60
N PRO A 77 -10.67 -4.65 -0.73
CA PRO A 77 -9.52 -4.98 0.13
C PRO A 77 -8.29 -5.46 -0.64
N LEU A 78 -8.50 -6.16 -1.77
CA LEU A 78 -7.46 -6.58 -2.68
C LEU A 78 -7.87 -6.21 -4.09
N ALA A 79 -7.03 -5.46 -4.79
CA ALA A 79 -7.16 -5.25 -6.23
C ALA A 79 -5.85 -5.65 -6.92
N CYS A 80 -5.98 -6.29 -8.08
CA CYS A 80 -4.85 -6.79 -8.85
C CYS A 80 -4.77 -6.06 -10.19
N ALA A 81 -3.55 -5.79 -10.63
CA ALA A 81 -3.29 -5.23 -11.95
C ALA A 81 -2.04 -5.87 -12.57
N VAL A 82 -1.95 -5.81 -13.89
CA VAL A 82 -0.81 -6.31 -14.67
C VAL A 82 -0.17 -5.18 -15.44
N VAL A 83 1.16 -5.12 -15.41
CA VAL A 83 1.98 -4.15 -16.14
C VAL A 83 3.08 -4.90 -16.89
N SER A 84 3.47 -4.39 -18.06
CA SER A 84 4.53 -5.00 -18.86
C SER A 84 5.86 -5.01 -18.09
N PRO A 85 6.66 -6.09 -18.18
CA PRO A 85 7.99 -6.14 -17.56
C PRO A 85 8.92 -5.00 -18.00
N THR A 86 8.72 -4.43 -19.19
CA THR A 86 9.50 -3.29 -19.70
C THR A 86 9.36 -2.03 -18.85
N GLN A 87 8.22 -1.88 -18.15
CA GLN A 87 7.92 -0.75 -17.28
C GLN A 87 8.43 -0.92 -15.84
N ARG A 88 9.27 -1.94 -15.57
CA ARG A 88 9.80 -2.26 -14.23
C ARG A 88 10.42 -1.05 -13.52
N ARG A 89 11.24 -0.26 -14.22
CA ARG A 89 11.88 0.95 -13.66
C ARG A 89 10.87 2.00 -13.24
N ARG A 90 9.84 2.17 -14.05
CA ARG A 90 8.76 3.13 -13.79
C ARG A 90 7.87 2.71 -12.64
N VAL A 91 7.52 1.43 -12.57
CA VAL A 91 6.79 0.86 -11.42
C VAL A 91 7.58 1.01 -10.13
N HIS A 92 8.91 0.84 -10.17
CA HIS A 92 9.79 1.12 -9.04
C HIS A 92 9.75 2.59 -8.63
N ALA A 93 9.86 3.52 -9.58
CA ALA A 93 9.75 4.96 -9.30
C ALA A 93 8.36 5.35 -8.74
N PHE A 94 7.28 4.78 -9.27
CA PHE A 94 5.93 4.98 -8.76
C PHE A 94 5.78 4.48 -7.33
N GLY A 95 6.16 3.23 -7.05
CA GLY A 95 6.12 2.65 -5.71
C GLY A 95 6.95 3.43 -4.70
N TYR A 96 8.14 3.89 -5.11
CA TYR A 96 9.01 4.74 -4.30
C TYR A 96 8.36 6.08 -3.94
N ARG A 97 7.67 6.73 -4.90
CA ARG A 97 6.95 7.97 -4.66
C ARG A 97 5.71 7.74 -3.78
N LEU A 98 4.95 6.68 -4.05
CA LEU A 98 3.76 6.31 -3.29
C LEU A 98 4.07 5.99 -1.82
N ALA A 99 5.22 5.36 -1.56
CA ALA A 99 5.72 5.13 -0.20
C ALA A 99 6.19 6.41 0.51
N GLY A 100 6.28 7.53 -0.23
CA GLY A 100 6.70 8.82 0.30
C GLY A 100 8.19 8.92 0.60
N TYR A 101 9.02 8.00 0.08
CA TYR A 101 10.47 8.04 0.28
C TYR A 101 11.09 9.34 -0.27
N HIS A 102 10.59 9.85 -1.41
CA HIS A 102 11.00 11.13 -1.98
C HIS A 102 10.83 12.34 -1.03
N GLN A 103 9.89 12.27 -0.08
CA GLN A 103 9.70 13.33 0.92
C GLN A 103 10.77 13.32 2.02
N LEU A 104 11.48 12.21 2.19
CA LEU A 104 12.60 12.11 3.12
C LEU A 104 13.87 12.66 2.49
N ASP A 105 14.06 12.46 1.20
CA ASP A 105 15.23 12.94 0.45
C ASP A 105 15.24 14.47 0.30
N THR A 106 14.06 15.07 0.16
CA THR A 106 13.91 16.51 -0.08
C THR A 106 13.86 17.36 1.19
N ARG A 107 13.71 16.74 2.37
CA ARG A 107 13.54 17.44 3.64
C ARG A 107 14.84 17.51 4.45
N SER A 108 14.95 18.56 5.28
CA SER A 108 15.97 18.62 6.31
C SER A 108 15.83 17.45 7.30
N ARG A 109 16.90 17.13 8.05
CA ARG A 109 16.87 16.06 9.07
C ARG A 109 15.70 16.19 10.04
N LEU A 110 15.43 17.40 10.52
CA LEU A 110 14.30 17.67 11.43
C LEU A 110 12.95 17.51 10.72
N GLY A 111 12.84 17.98 9.47
CA GLY A 111 11.66 17.78 8.64
C GLY A 111 11.35 16.30 8.37
N GLY A 112 12.39 15.49 8.15
CA GLY A 112 12.26 14.04 7.99
C GLY A 112 11.76 13.34 9.26
N ILE A 113 12.25 13.74 10.44
CA ILE A 113 11.76 13.22 11.73
C ILE A 113 10.30 13.60 11.95
N ALA A 114 9.94 14.88 11.75
CA ALA A 114 8.56 15.35 11.89
C ALA A 114 7.61 14.60 10.96
N TYR A 115 8.02 14.34 9.72
CA TYR A 115 7.27 13.54 8.77
C TYR A 115 7.05 12.09 9.27
N ARG A 116 8.10 11.41 9.71
CA ARG A 116 8.00 10.04 10.24
C ARG A 116 7.06 9.97 11.44
N ILE A 117 7.13 10.95 12.34
CA ILE A 117 6.21 11.05 13.49
C ILE A 117 4.77 11.24 13.01
N GLY A 118 4.52 12.18 12.09
CA GLY A 118 3.18 12.42 11.56
C GLY A 118 2.58 11.17 10.91
N VAL A 119 3.38 10.47 10.12
CA VAL A 119 3.03 9.19 9.48
C VAL A 119 2.75 8.10 10.53
N GLN A 120 3.52 8.03 11.62
CA GLN A 120 3.28 7.07 12.71
C GLN A 120 2.02 7.38 13.52
N LEU A 121 1.69 8.66 13.74
CA LEU A 121 0.53 9.10 14.52
C LEU A 121 -0.79 9.03 13.74
N ARG A 122 -0.75 8.83 12.42
CA ARG A 122 -1.93 8.78 11.55
C ARG A 122 -3.08 7.88 12.04
N PRO A 123 -2.84 6.68 12.62
CA PRO A 123 -3.93 5.83 13.13
C PRO A 123 -4.79 6.47 14.22
N LEU A 124 -4.27 7.50 14.91
CA LEU A 124 -4.97 8.27 15.95
C LEU A 124 -5.89 9.33 15.37
N LEU A 125 -5.78 9.66 14.08
CA LEU A 125 -6.64 10.61 13.38
C LEU A 125 -7.76 9.87 12.64
N TRP A 126 -8.48 9.00 13.35
CA TRP A 126 -9.42 8.04 12.76
C TRP A 126 -10.59 8.66 12.01
N PHE A 127 -10.93 9.90 12.33
CA PHE A 127 -12.05 10.64 11.75
C PHE A 127 -11.65 11.39 10.48
N LEU A 128 -10.35 11.54 10.19
CA LEU A 128 -9.88 12.24 9.01
C LEU A 128 -9.80 11.28 7.81
N PRO A 129 -10.39 11.65 6.65
CA PRO A 129 -10.29 10.86 5.43
C PRO A 129 -8.84 10.75 4.97
N ARG A 130 -8.53 9.64 4.30
CA ARG A 130 -7.26 9.39 3.64
C ARG A 130 -7.04 10.45 2.57
N ARG A 131 -5.82 10.99 2.55
CA ARG A 131 -5.39 11.92 1.51
C ARG A 131 -4.76 11.14 0.36
N ASN A 132 -4.82 11.69 -0.85
CA ASN A 132 -4.22 11.07 -2.02
C ASN A 132 -2.68 11.01 -1.94
N ASP A 133 -2.07 11.89 -1.14
CA ASP A 133 -0.63 11.98 -0.90
C ASP A 133 -0.18 11.25 0.39
N GLU A 134 -1.09 10.53 1.06
CA GLU A 134 -0.76 9.75 2.25
C GLU A 134 0.12 8.55 1.85
N PRO A 135 1.26 8.33 2.50
CA PRO A 135 2.18 7.28 2.08
C PRO A 135 1.59 5.89 2.31
N TRP A 136 1.72 5.04 1.30
CA TRP A 136 1.43 3.62 1.40
C TRP A 136 2.66 2.86 1.91
N ASP A 137 2.45 1.66 2.44
CA ASP A 137 3.54 0.70 2.52
C ASP A 137 3.80 0.12 1.13
N ASP A 138 5.03 -0.30 0.89
CA ASP A 138 5.46 -0.90 -0.36
C ASP A 138 6.13 -2.25 -0.13
N ALA A 139 6.07 -3.12 -1.13
CA ALA A 139 6.82 -4.35 -1.18
C ALA A 139 7.19 -4.74 -2.60
N TRP A 140 8.37 -5.32 -2.78
CA TRP A 140 8.82 -5.92 -4.04
C TRP A 140 9.10 -7.40 -3.83
N LEU A 141 8.36 -8.27 -4.52
CA LEU A 141 8.46 -9.73 -4.41
C LEU A 141 9.07 -10.30 -5.70
N THR A 142 10.32 -10.74 -5.62
CA THR A 142 11.04 -11.46 -6.71
C THR A 142 11.10 -12.96 -6.44
N ASP A 143 11.44 -13.34 -5.21
CA ASP A 143 11.72 -14.72 -4.82
C ASP A 143 10.68 -15.22 -3.81
N VAL A 144 9.51 -15.60 -4.32
CA VAL A 144 8.41 -16.11 -3.49
C VAL A 144 8.57 -17.62 -3.32
N ASP A 145 8.91 -18.05 -2.11
CA ASP A 145 8.93 -19.46 -1.70
C ASP A 145 7.70 -19.81 -0.84
N ASP A 146 7.56 -21.09 -0.49
CA ASP A 146 6.44 -21.56 0.33
C ASP A 146 6.43 -20.93 1.72
N ALA A 147 7.61 -20.66 2.29
CA ALA A 147 7.73 -19.98 3.59
C ALA A 147 7.19 -18.56 3.52
N ARG A 148 7.48 -17.83 2.45
CA ARG A 148 6.96 -16.48 2.21
C ARG A 148 5.48 -16.47 1.91
N LEU A 149 4.96 -17.46 1.17
CA LEU A 149 3.51 -17.62 0.99
C LEU A 149 2.80 -17.86 2.33
N ALA A 150 3.36 -18.71 3.20
CA ALA A 150 2.84 -18.93 4.53
C ALA A 150 2.88 -17.65 5.39
N ALA A 151 3.95 -16.87 5.29
CA ALA A 151 4.06 -15.56 5.95
C ALA A 151 3.02 -14.57 5.42
N LEU A 152 2.82 -14.47 4.10
CA LEU A 152 1.77 -13.64 3.47
C LEU A 152 0.36 -14.03 3.92
N ALA A 153 0.09 -15.33 4.08
CA ALA A 153 -1.21 -15.82 4.58
C ALA A 153 -1.49 -15.47 6.05
N CYS A 154 -0.45 -15.13 6.81
CA CYS A 154 -0.54 -14.68 8.20
C CYS A 154 -0.35 -13.17 8.36
N TRP A 155 0.13 -12.50 7.31
CA TRP A 155 0.45 -11.09 7.32
C TRP A 155 -0.76 -10.21 7.62
N ARG A 156 -0.51 -9.14 8.38
CA ARG A 156 -1.53 -8.14 8.73
C ARG A 156 -1.07 -6.77 8.23
N PRO A 157 -1.71 -6.23 7.17
CA PRO A 157 -1.37 -4.88 6.71
C PRO A 157 -1.67 -3.86 7.81
N ARG A 158 -0.63 -3.12 8.20
CA ARG A 158 -0.75 -1.97 9.12
C ARG A 158 -1.32 -0.74 8.43
N ARG A 159 -1.02 -0.59 7.14
CA ARG A 159 -1.36 0.56 6.26
C ARG A 159 -1.83 0.06 4.89
N PRO A 160 -2.43 0.93 4.07
CA PRO A 160 -2.56 0.69 2.64
C PRO A 160 -1.22 0.21 2.06
N THR A 161 -1.21 -0.88 1.28
CA THR A 161 0.04 -1.49 0.83
C THR A 161 0.01 -1.75 -0.68
N LEU A 162 1.05 -1.30 -1.40
CA LEU A 162 1.34 -1.70 -2.77
C LEU A 162 2.36 -2.84 -2.75
N ILE A 163 2.04 -3.96 -3.39
CA ILE A 163 2.92 -5.10 -3.54
C ILE A 163 3.18 -5.28 -5.03
N VAL A 164 4.45 -5.18 -5.43
CA VAL A 164 4.88 -5.49 -6.78
C VAL A 164 5.35 -6.94 -6.81
N LEU A 165 4.67 -7.77 -7.58
CA LEU A 165 5.07 -9.14 -7.87
C LEU A 165 5.85 -9.17 -9.17
N ASP A 166 7.16 -9.29 -9.06
CA ASP A 166 8.07 -9.45 -10.20
C ASP A 166 8.39 -10.94 -10.36
N ALA A 167 7.38 -11.71 -10.78
CA ALA A 167 7.47 -13.15 -10.90
C ALA A 167 7.72 -13.54 -12.37
N ALA A 168 8.92 -14.07 -12.65
CA ALA A 168 9.26 -14.63 -13.95
C ALA A 168 8.64 -16.03 -14.22
N ALA A 169 8.10 -16.69 -13.19
CA ALA A 169 7.61 -18.07 -13.27
C ALA A 169 6.07 -18.15 -13.33
N ALA A 170 5.55 -18.91 -14.30
CA ALA A 170 4.12 -19.16 -14.47
C ALA A 170 3.49 -19.81 -13.22
N GLY A 171 2.26 -19.40 -12.87
CA GLY A 171 1.47 -20.02 -11.80
C GLY A 171 1.71 -19.48 -10.37
N PHE A 172 2.67 -18.58 -10.16
CA PHE A 172 2.89 -17.99 -8.83
C PHE A 172 1.89 -16.89 -8.45
N ALA A 173 1.40 -16.11 -9.42
CA ALA A 173 0.46 -15.01 -9.15
C ALA A 173 -0.83 -15.49 -8.43
N PRO A 174 -1.51 -16.58 -8.87
CA PRO A 174 -2.67 -17.12 -8.15
C PRO A 174 -2.36 -17.49 -6.70
N ARG A 175 -1.21 -18.15 -6.44
CA ARG A 175 -0.82 -18.57 -5.09
C ARG A 175 -0.56 -17.37 -4.17
N VAL A 176 0.05 -16.31 -4.69
CA VAL A 176 0.26 -15.05 -3.96
C VAL A 176 -1.09 -14.39 -3.66
N ILE A 177 -2.01 -14.34 -4.62
CA ILE A 177 -3.35 -13.77 -4.45
C ILE A 177 -4.12 -14.54 -3.36
N ASP A 178 -4.06 -15.87 -3.37
CA ASP A 178 -4.71 -16.70 -2.35
C ASP A 178 -4.14 -16.44 -0.96
N ALA A 179 -2.81 -16.36 -0.84
CA ALA A 179 -2.14 -16.03 0.41
C ALA A 179 -2.53 -14.64 0.92
N LEU A 180 -2.51 -13.62 0.05
CA LEU A 180 -2.93 -12.27 0.39
C LEU A 180 -4.40 -12.21 0.84
N ASN A 181 -5.29 -12.87 0.10
CA ASN A 181 -6.70 -12.98 0.46
C ASN A 181 -6.90 -13.63 1.83
N ALA A 182 -6.12 -14.68 2.16
CA ALA A 182 -6.16 -15.31 3.48
C ALA A 182 -5.74 -14.33 4.59
N GLY A 183 -4.62 -13.61 4.40
CA GLY A 183 -4.13 -12.60 5.36
C GLY A 183 -5.11 -11.43 5.54
N ILE A 184 -5.64 -10.91 4.45
CA ILE A 184 -6.60 -9.79 4.44
C ILE A 184 -7.90 -10.14 5.18
N ARG A 185 -8.46 -11.32 4.91
CA ARG A 185 -9.66 -11.81 5.62
C ARG A 185 -9.41 -11.95 7.12
N ARG A 186 -8.26 -12.51 7.52
CA ARG A 186 -7.87 -12.64 8.93
C ARG A 186 -7.73 -11.28 9.64
N ASN A 187 -7.42 -10.22 8.90
CA ASN A 187 -7.32 -8.86 9.44
C ASN A 187 -8.65 -8.07 9.33
N GLY A 188 -9.74 -8.68 8.87
CA GLY A 188 -11.03 -8.02 8.73
C GLY A 188 -11.05 -6.92 7.67
N ASN A 189 -10.26 -7.07 6.59
CA ASN A 189 -10.31 -6.21 5.40
C ASN A 189 -10.03 -4.72 5.68
N ARG A 190 -9.25 -4.42 6.72
CA ARG A 190 -9.08 -3.05 7.24
C ARG A 190 -8.26 -2.12 6.36
N GLN A 191 -7.31 -2.69 5.63
CA GLN A 191 -6.40 -1.92 4.79
C GLN A 191 -6.49 -2.44 3.35
N PRO A 192 -6.52 -1.53 2.36
CA PRO A 192 -6.45 -1.92 0.97
C PRO A 192 -5.05 -2.41 0.62
N VAL A 193 -4.99 -3.49 -0.13
CA VAL A 193 -3.79 -4.07 -0.71
C VAL A 193 -3.92 -3.99 -2.23
N ARG A 194 -2.86 -3.57 -2.89
CA ARG A 194 -2.77 -3.45 -4.34
C ARG A 194 -1.66 -4.36 -4.81
N LEU A 195 -2.01 -5.40 -5.58
CA LEU A 195 -1.04 -6.32 -6.15
C LEU A 195 -0.80 -5.92 -7.61
N LEU A 196 0.41 -5.48 -7.91
CA LEU A 196 0.83 -5.15 -9.26
C LEU A 196 1.76 -6.23 -9.77
N ILE A 197 1.35 -6.95 -10.81
CA ILE A 197 2.10 -8.06 -11.37
C ILE A 197 2.89 -7.53 -12.57
N LEU A 198 4.22 -7.68 -12.53
CA LEU A 198 5.08 -7.45 -13.67
C LEU A 198 5.22 -8.76 -14.43
N GLY A 199 4.57 -8.86 -15.58
CA GLY A 199 4.57 -10.10 -16.33
C GLY A 199 3.74 -10.06 -17.60
N ASP A 200 4.03 -11.01 -18.48
CA ASP A 200 3.25 -11.27 -19.69
C ASP A 200 2.22 -12.37 -19.38
N ILE A 201 1.22 -12.06 -18.56
CA ILE A 201 0.04 -12.92 -18.34
C ILE A 201 -0.85 -12.82 -19.58
N ASP A 202 -1.47 -13.89 -20.09
CA ASP A 202 -2.40 -13.72 -21.24
C ASP A 202 -3.50 -12.69 -20.89
N HIS A 203 -3.83 -11.79 -21.81
CA HIS A 203 -4.89 -10.79 -21.61
C HIS A 203 -6.22 -11.45 -21.27
N GLN A 204 -6.54 -12.59 -21.89
CA GLN A 204 -7.77 -13.32 -21.58
C GLN A 204 -7.76 -13.87 -20.15
N ASP A 205 -6.60 -14.33 -19.66
CA ASP A 205 -6.42 -14.81 -18.29
C ASP A 205 -6.50 -13.66 -17.28
N ALA A 206 -5.93 -12.50 -17.61
CA ALA A 206 -5.97 -11.31 -16.77
C ALA A 206 -7.41 -10.79 -16.61
N VAL A 207 -8.17 -10.69 -17.70
CA VAL A 207 -9.58 -10.25 -17.66
C VAL A 207 -10.46 -11.25 -16.92
N SER A 208 -10.28 -12.54 -17.18
CA SER A 208 -11.05 -13.60 -16.50
C SER A 208 -10.79 -13.64 -15.00
N ALA A 209 -9.57 -13.29 -14.58
CA ALA A 209 -9.19 -13.15 -13.17
C ALA A 209 -9.60 -11.80 -12.55
N GLY A 210 -10.21 -10.90 -13.32
CA GLY A 210 -10.62 -9.57 -12.88
C GLY A 210 -9.47 -8.60 -12.63
N TYR A 211 -8.31 -8.83 -13.27
CA TYR A 211 -7.16 -7.94 -13.16
C TYR A 211 -7.35 -6.71 -14.04
N ARG A 212 -6.89 -5.56 -13.55
CA ARG A 212 -6.78 -4.36 -14.40
C ARG A 212 -5.54 -4.47 -15.28
N ASP A 213 -5.71 -4.41 -16.58
CA ASP A 213 -4.61 -4.51 -17.54
C ASP A 213 -4.11 -3.11 -17.94
N PHE A 214 -2.82 -2.85 -17.72
CA PHE A 214 -2.15 -1.59 -18.10
C PHE A 214 -1.13 -1.78 -19.23
N ARG A 215 -1.05 -2.97 -19.83
CA ARG A 215 -0.03 -3.27 -20.86
C ARG A 215 -0.27 -2.55 -22.18
N ASP A 216 -1.51 -2.21 -22.48
CA ASP A 216 -1.88 -1.47 -23.69
C ASP A 216 -1.66 0.04 -23.58
N GLN A 217 -1.18 0.56 -22.44
CA GLN A 217 -0.78 1.96 -22.38
C GLN A 217 0.51 2.14 -23.16
N PRO A 218 0.49 2.89 -24.29
CA PRO A 218 1.64 2.99 -25.16
C PRO A 218 2.80 3.65 -24.40
N ASP A 219 3.96 2.98 -24.42
CA ASP A 219 5.23 3.62 -24.16
C ASP A 219 5.49 4.56 -25.35
N GLN A 220 4.98 5.80 -25.28
CA GLN A 220 5.18 6.80 -26.34
C GLN A 220 6.64 7.29 -26.35
N ARG A 221 7.58 6.38 -26.60
CA ARG A 221 8.99 6.68 -26.88
C ARG A 221 9.27 6.88 -28.37
N ASN A 222 8.25 6.76 -29.24
CA ASN A 222 8.35 7.06 -30.66
C ASN A 222 7.26 8.06 -31.08
N GLY A 223 7.57 9.35 -30.95
CA GLY A 223 6.79 10.48 -31.43
C GLY A 223 7.68 11.71 -31.53
#